data_AF-A0A933K4E7-F1
#
_entry.id   AF-A0A933K4E7-F1
#
_cell.length_a   1.000
_cell.length_b   1.000
_cell.length_c   1.000
_cell.angle_alpha   90.00
_cell.angle_beta   90.00
_cell.angle_gamma   90.00
#
_symmetry.space_group_name_H-M   'P 1'
#
loop_
_entity.id
_entity.type
_entity.pdbx_description
1 polymer ?
#
loop_
_entity_poly.entity_id
_entity_poly.type
_entity_poly.pdbx_seq_one_letter_code
_entity_poly.pdbx_strand_id
1 'polypeptide(L)' 'MIAHRLSTVQRADKIVVLDSGNIAEIGSHTELMAKKGLYYHLASQQLEE' A
#
# COMPACT_ATOMS: atom_id res chain seq x y z
N MET A 1 -10.55 8.22 0.67
CA MET A 1 -10.93 7.07 1.53
C MET A 1 -9.68 6.63 2.26
N ILE A 2 -9.71 6.51 3.60
CA ILE A 2 -8.61 5.93 4.39
C ILE A 2 -9.06 4.53 4.77
N ALA A 3 -8.27 3.50 4.44
CA ALA A 3 -8.63 2.11 4.67
C ALA A 3 -7.50 1.35 5.36
N HIS A 4 -7.86 0.50 6.33
CA HIS A 4 -6.94 -0.39 7.04
C HIS A 4 -6.91 -1.82 6.49
N ARG A 5 -7.85 -2.18 5.60
CA ARG A 5 -7.95 -3.50 4.96
C ARG A 5 -7.45 -3.45 3.52
N LEU A 6 -6.56 -4.37 3.16
CA LEU A 6 -5.94 -4.42 1.84
C LEU A 6 -6.96 -4.50 0.69
N SER A 7 -8.05 -5.25 0.86
CA SER A 7 -9.11 -5.42 -0.15
C SER A 7 -9.76 -4.11 -0.62
N THR A 8 -9.73 -3.08 0.22
CA THR A 8 -10.27 -1.75 -0.10
C THR A 8 -9.25 -0.88 -0.82
N VAL A 9 -7.96 -1.09 -0.54
CA VAL A 9 -6.84 -0.33 -1.11
C VAL A 9 -6.45 -0.87 -2.49
N GLN A 10 -6.64 -2.18 -2.74
CA GLN A 10 -6.23 -2.85 -3.97
C GLN A 10 -6.91 -2.32 -5.24
N ARG A 11 -8.13 -1.78 -5.11
CA ARG A 11 -8.90 -1.20 -6.22
C ARG A 11 -8.70 0.31 -6.39
N ALA A 12 -7.85 0.93 -5.59
CA ALA A 12 -7.59 2.35 -5.70
C ALA A 12 -6.71 2.65 -6.91
N ASP A 13 -7.10 3.65 -7.70
CA ASP A 13 -6.31 4.14 -8.83
C ASP A 13 -4.95 4.72 -8.37
N LYS A 14 -4.91 5.21 -7.13
CA LYS A 14 -3.71 5.78 -6.52
C LYS A 14 -3.67 5.48 -5.03
N ILE A 15 -2.55 4.95 -4.57
CA ILE A 15 -2.27 4.61 -3.18
C ILE A 15 -1.14 5.52 -2.72
N VAL A 16 -1.31 6.09 -1.53
CA VAL A 16 -0.31 6.89 -0.84
C VAL A 16 0.02 6.19 0.46
N VAL A 17 1.27 5.77 0.61
CA VAL A 17 1.79 5.20 1.86
C VAL A 17 2.38 6.32 2.68
N LEU A 18 1.81 6.51 3.87
CA LEU A 18 2.31 7.45 4.86
C LEU A 18 3.17 6.69 5.87
N ASP A 19 4.37 7.21 6.11
CA ASP A 19 5.25 6.76 7.17
C ASP A 19 5.71 7.96 7.99
N SER A 20 5.55 7.88 9.31
CA SER A 20 6.04 8.90 10.24
C SER A 20 5.63 10.35 9.88
N GLY A 21 4.43 10.53 9.32
CA GLY A 21 3.90 11.84 8.92
C GLY A 21 4.37 12.34 7.54
N ASN A 22 5.19 11.57 6.83
CA ASN A 22 5.66 11.87 5.48
C ASN A 22 5.12 10.87 4.47
N ILE A 23 5.11 11.26 3.19
CA ILE A 23 4.76 10.34 2.11
C ILE A 23 5.99 9.49 1.79
N ALA A 24 5.92 8.21 2.14
CA ALA A 24 6.97 7.23 1.84
C ALA A 24 6.89 6.77 0.38
N GLU A 25 5.68 6.45 -0.09
CA GLU A 25 5.47 5.95 -1.45
C GLU A 25 4.14 6.40 -2.04
N ILE A 26 4.11 6.58 -3.36
CA ILE A 26 2.88 6.85 -4.13
C ILE A 26 2.91 6.02 -5.41
N GLY A 27 1.77 5.42 -5.74
CA GLY A 27 1.58 4.69 -7.00
C GLY A 27 0.30 3.87 -6.99
N SER A 28 0.04 3.16 -8.08
CA SER A 28 -0.98 2.11 -8.13
C SER A 28 -0.53 0.87 -7.36
N HIS A 29 -1.46 -0.04 -7.06
CA HIS A 29 -1.16 -1.30 -6.38
C HIS A 29 -0.03 -2.06 -7.09
N THR A 30 -0.12 -2.19 -8.42
CA THR A 30 0.84 -2.92 -9.24
C THR A 30 2.23 -2.29 -9.21
N GLU A 31 2.33 -0.96 -9.29
CA GLU A 31 3.61 -0.23 -9.23
C GLU A 31 4.27 -0.38 -7.86
N LEU A 32 3.50 -0.25 -6.78
CA LEU A 32 4.02 -0.36 -5.42
C LEU A 32 4.39 -1.80 -5.06
N MET A 33 3.67 -2.79 -5.59
CA MET A 33 4.02 -4.21 -5.49
C MET A 33 5.34 -4.51 -6.20
N ALA A 34 5.55 -3.96 -7.40
CA ALA A 34 6.78 -4.15 -8.17
C ALA A 34 8.01 -3.51 -7.49
N LYS A 35 7.83 -2.38 -6.78
CA LYS A 35 8.88 -1.70 -6.02
C LYS A 35 9.38 -2.51 -4.82
N LYS A 36 8.59 -3.46 -4.31
CA LYS A 36 8.90 -4.25 -3.10
C LYS A 36 9.28 -3.39 -1.88
N GLY A 37 8.70 -2.20 -1.79
CA GLY A 37 8.94 -1.23 -0.73
C GLY A 37 8.14 -1.49 0.55
N LEU A 38 7.84 -0.42 1.28
CA LEU A 38 7.05 -0.44 2.51
C LEU A 38 5.62 -0.91 2.25
N TYR A 39 5.02 -0.44 1.15
CA TYR A 39 3.69 -0.92 0.74
C TYR A 39 3.64 -2.45 0.60
N TYR A 40 4.67 -3.01 -0.04
CA TYR A 40 4.78 -4.44 -0.26
C TYR A 40 4.87 -5.20 1.05
N HIS A 41 5.73 -4.76 1.97
CA HIS A 41 5.87 -5.41 3.28
C HIS A 41 4.56 -5.42 4.07
N LEU A 42 3.85 -4.28 4.11
CA LEU A 42 2.57 -4.16 4.81
C LEU A 42 1.48 -5.04 4.16
N ALA A 43 1.42 -5.06 2.84
CA ALA A 43 0.46 -5.86 2.10
C ALA A 43 0.72 -7.36 2.22
N SER A 44 1.99 -7.80 2.22
CA SER A 44 2.37 -9.19 2.43
C SER A 44 1.98 -9.68 3.84
N GLN A 45 2.18 -8.85 4.87
CA GLN A 45 1.75 -9.19 6.23
C GLN A 45 0.22 -9.36 6.35
N GLN A 46 -0.56 -8.56 5.62
CA GLN A 46 -2.02 -8.69 5.61
C GLN A 46 -2.54 -9.85 4.74
N LEU A 47 -1.70 -10.48 3.91
CA LEU A 47 -2.07 -11.64 3.10
C LEU A 47 -1.82 -12.99 3.81
N GLU A 48 -1.01 -12.98 4.86
CA GLU A 48 -0.65 -14.17 5.65
C GLU A 48 -1.59 -14.42 6.86
N GLU A 49 -2.59 -13.56 7.08
CA GLU A 49 -3.71 -13.76 8.01
C GLU A 49 -4.95 -14.35 7.31
#